data_AF-A0A950D547-F1
#
_entry.id   AF-A0A950D547-F1
#
_cell.length_a   1.000
_cell.length_b   1.000
_cell.length_c   1.000
_cell.angle_alpha   90.00
_cell.angle_beta   90.00
_cell.angle_gamma   90.00
#
_symmetry.space_group_name_H-M   'P 1'
#
loop_
_entity.id
_entity.type
_entity.pdbx_description
1 polymer ?
#
loop_
_entity_poly.entity_id
_entity_poly.type
_entity_poly.pdbx_seq_one_letter_code
_entity_poly.pdbx_strand_id
1 'polypeptide(L)' 'MPDDLYAKIKELADKKEWSLAEAFRRGAELLLQRYPAPGSSSWTPPAPRRLGWRGLTDAEVHAAAIADMEPATASSRRKR' A
#
# COMPACT_ATOMS: atom_id res chain seq x y z
N MET A 1 26.52 -2.29 -14.42
CA MET A 1 26.20 -2.13 -12.98
C MET A 1 26.94 -0.90 -12.49
N PRO A 2 26.34 -0.05 -11.63
CA PRO A 2 27.07 1.09 -11.06
C PRO A 2 28.38 0.64 -10.39
N ASP A 3 29.44 1.42 -10.58
CA ASP A 3 30.79 1.03 -10.14
C ASP A 3 30.88 0.87 -8.62
N ASP A 4 30.17 1.71 -7.87
CA ASP A 4 30.10 1.64 -6.40
C ASP A 4 29.43 0.34 -5.93
N LEU A 5 28.40 -0.10 -6.64
CA LEU A 5 27.71 -1.36 -6.37
C LEU A 5 28.61 -2.55 -6.72
N TYR A 6 29.35 -2.48 -7.83
CA TYR A 6 30.35 -3.49 -8.18
C TYR A 6 31.39 -3.64 -7.07
N ALA A 7 31.96 -2.53 -6.61
CA ALA A 7 32.99 -2.53 -5.56
C ALA A 7 32.48 -3.18 -4.27
N LYS A 8 31.26 -2.84 -3.83
CA LYS A 8 30.64 -3.41 -2.63
C LYS A 8 30.36 -4.92 -2.77
N ILE A 9 29.90 -5.37 -3.94
CA ILE A 9 29.65 -6.81 -4.17
C ILE A 9 30.98 -7.57 -4.21
N LYS A 10 32.02 -7.00 -4.81
CA LYS A 10 33.36 -7.60 -4.82
C LYS A 10 33.92 -7.73 -3.40
N GLU A 11 33.84 -6.65 -2.60
CA GLU A 11 34.25 -6.68 -1.20
C GLU A 11 33.50 -7.75 -0.38
N LEU A 12 32.19 -7.88 -0.62
CA LEU A 12 31.39 -8.93 0.02
C LEU A 12 31.85 -10.33 -0.41
N ALA A 13 32.09 -10.54 -1.71
CA ALA A 13 32.55 -11.82 -2.24
C ALA A 13 33.90 -12.20 -1.63
N ASP A 14 34.85 -11.26 -1.56
CA ASP A 14 36.17 -11.47 -0.94
C ASP A 14 36.04 -11.82 0.55
N LYS A 15 35.22 -11.08 1.31
CA LYS A 15 34.95 -11.36 2.75
C LYS A 15 34.30 -12.72 3.00
N LYS A 16 33.59 -13.27 2.02
CA LYS A 16 32.86 -14.54 2.11
C LYS A 16 33.57 -15.68 1.39
N GLU A 17 34.76 -15.44 0.83
CA GLU A 17 35.52 -16.38 0.02
C GLU A 17 34.69 -16.94 -1.15
N TRP A 18 33.85 -16.08 -1.74
CA TRP A 18 33.03 -16.41 -2.91
C TRP A 18 33.68 -15.90 -4.18
N SER A 19 33.43 -16.60 -5.29
CA SER A 19 33.60 -15.97 -6.60
C SER A 19 32.57 -14.85 -6.77
N LEU A 20 32.88 -13.85 -7.60
CA LEU A 20 31.93 -12.79 -7.92
C LEU A 20 30.64 -13.35 -8.55
N ALA A 21 30.76 -14.38 -9.40
CA ALA A 21 29.61 -15.07 -10.00
C ALA A 21 28.72 -15.75 -8.95
N GLU A 22 29.32 -16.34 -7.92
CA GLU A 22 28.57 -16.95 -6.83
C GLU A 22 27.84 -15.90 -5.98
N ALA A 23 28.45 -14.74 -5.73
CA ALA A 23 27.77 -13.63 -5.04
C ALA A 23 26.53 -13.18 -5.83
N PHE A 24 26.63 -13.07 -7.16
CA PHE A 24 25.47 -12.76 -8.00
C PHE A 24 24.40 -13.84 -7.97
N ARG A 25 24.77 -15.12 -8.08
CA ARG A 25 23.82 -16.25 -8.01
C ARG A 25 23.04 -16.21 -6.69
N ARG A 26 23.74 -16.11 -5.57
CA ARG A 26 23.12 -16.02 -4.23
C ARG A 26 22.25 -14.78 -4.09
N GLY A 27 22.69 -13.64 -4.63
CA GLY A 27 21.89 -12.42 -4.65
C GLY A 27 20.59 -12.59 -5.44
N ALA A 28 20.64 -13.24 -6.60
CA ALA A 28 19.46 -13.54 -7.41
C ALA A 28 18.50 -14.50 -6.67
N GLU A 29 19.02 -15.55 -6.04
CA GLU A 29 18.22 -16.48 -5.22
C GLU A 29 17.51 -15.76 -4.07
N LEU A 30 18.21 -14.87 -3.36
CA LEU A 30 17.63 -14.06 -2.29
C LEU A 30 16.53 -13.12 -2.80
N LEU A 31 16.71 -12.51 -3.96
CA LEU A 31 15.68 -11.67 -4.58
C LEU A 31 14.43 -12.48 -4.92
N LEU A 32 14.58 -13.68 -5.47
CA LEU A 32 13.45 -14.57 -5.78
C LEU A 32 12.70 -15.03 -4.52
N GLN A 33 13.42 -15.28 -3.41
CA GLN A 33 12.81 -15.60 -2.13
C GLN A 33 12.06 -14.40 -1.53
N ARG A 34 12.61 -13.18 -1.69
CA ARG A 34 12.01 -11.95 -1.15
C ARG A 34 10.78 -11.51 -1.95
N TYR A 35 10.81 -11.71 -3.25
CA TYR A 35 9.75 -11.34 -4.18
C TYR A 35 9.23 -12.59 -4.88
N PRO A 36 8.49 -13.46 -4.17
CA PRO A 36 7.86 -14.60 -4.81
C PRO A 36 6.91 -14.10 -5.90
N ALA A 37 6.71 -14.91 -6.94
CA ALA A 37 5.71 -14.62 -7.95
C ALA A 37 4.36 -14.33 -7.25
N PRO A 38 3.66 -13.23 -7.61
CA PRO A 38 2.39 -12.93 -7.01
C PRO A 38 1.46 -14.12 -7.23
N GLY A 39 1.00 -14.73 -6.13
CA GLY A 39 -0.10 -15.67 -6.21
C GLY A 39 -1.31 -14.95 -6.81
N SER A 40 -2.21 -15.70 -7.46
CA SER A 40 -3.46 -15.18 -8.02
C SER A 40 -4.45 -14.67 -6.96
N SER A 41 -4.05 -14.57 -5.69
CA SER A 41 -4.88 -14.04 -4.62
C SER A 41 -5.10 -12.54 -4.84
N SER A 42 -6.31 -12.19 -5.24
CA SER A 42 -6.79 -10.82 -5.19
C SER A 42 -6.61 -10.30 -3.77
N TRP A 43 -5.93 -9.17 -3.62
CA TRP A 43 -5.87 -8.47 -2.35
C TRP A 43 -7.30 -8.15 -1.92
N THR A 44 -7.71 -8.64 -0.74
CA THR A 44 -8.99 -8.31 -0.13
C THR A 44 -8.75 -7.31 0.99
N PRO A 45 -9.43 -6.15 0.99
CA PRO A 45 -9.34 -5.22 2.10
C PRO A 45 -9.87 -5.91 3.37
N PRO A 46 -9.28 -5.61 4.55
CA PRO A 46 -9.85 -6.09 5.80
C PRO A 46 -11.30 -5.59 5.92
N ALA A 47 -12.17 -6.39 6.53
CA ALA A 47 -13.53 -5.96 6.81
C ALA A 47 -13.47 -4.61 7.57
N PRO A 48 -14.22 -3.59 7.14
CA PRO A 48 -14.25 -2.32 7.85
C PRO A 48 -14.63 -2.59 9.31
N ARG A 49 -13.92 -1.95 10.24
CA ARG A 49 -14.34 -1.98 11.64
C ARG A 49 -15.75 -1.40 11.74
N ARG A 50 -16.54 -1.80 12.75
CA ARG A 50 -17.82 -1.16 13.11
C ARG A 50 -17.58 0.26 13.62
N LEU A 51 -17.06 1.12 12.76
CA LEU A 51 -16.87 2.54 12.92
C LEU A 51 -17.95 3.24 12.09
N GLY A 52 -19.20 2.78 12.22
CA GLY A 52 -20.34 3.53 11.68
C GLY A 52 -20.21 4.96 12.17
N TRP A 53 -20.25 5.92 11.26
CA TRP A 53 -20.14 7.33 11.60
C TRP A 53 -21.24 7.64 12.63
N ARG A 54 -20.87 7.96 13.87
CA ARG A 54 -21.83 8.19 14.98
C ARG A 54 -22.83 7.03 15.23
N GLY A 55 -22.47 5.79 14.91
CA GLY A 55 -23.36 4.63 15.09
C GLY A 55 -24.45 4.50 14.02
N LEU A 56 -24.34 5.25 12.93
CA LEU A 56 -25.23 5.16 11.78
C LEU A 56 -24.99 3.88 10.98
N THR A 57 -26.07 3.31 10.45
CA THR A 57 -26.06 2.28 9.42
C THR A 57 -25.53 2.82 8.09
N ASP A 58 -25.12 1.93 7.18
CA ASP A 58 -24.58 2.34 5.87
C ASP A 58 -25.54 3.24 5.08
N ALA A 59 -26.85 2.97 5.15
CA ALA A 59 -27.88 3.78 4.51
C ALA A 59 -27.97 5.20 5.11
N GLU A 60 -27.86 5.31 6.43
CA GLU A 60 -27.88 6.59 7.15
C GLU A 60 -26.61 7.40 6.90
N VAL A 61 -25.44 6.75 6.80
CA VAL A 61 -24.18 7.40 6.39
C VAL A 61 -24.32 7.99 4.99
N HIS A 62 -24.87 7.24 4.05
CA HIS A 62 -25.10 7.71 2.68
C HIS A 62 -26.05 8.92 2.65
N ALA A 63 -27.16 8.87 3.40
CA ALA A 63 -28.11 9.98 3.49
C ALA A 63 -27.49 11.24 4.12
N ALA A 64 -26.71 11.08 5.20
CA ALA A 64 -26.05 12.20 5.88
C ALA A 64 -24.99 12.86 4.99
N ALA A 65 -24.23 12.09 4.21
CA ALA A 65 -23.27 12.62 3.25
C ALA A 65 -23.95 13.44 2.15
N ILE A 66 -25.09 12.97 1.62
CA ILE A 66 -25.88 13.73 0.64
C ILE A 66 -26.39 15.04 1.26
N ALA A 67 -26.92 14.99 2.48
CA ALA A 67 -27.44 16.18 3.17
C ALA A 67 -26.34 17.23 3.47
N ASP A 68 -25.13 16.80 3.81
CA ASP A 68 -23.98 17.69 4.02
C ASP A 68 -23.50 18.35 2.71
N MET A 69 -23.66 17.65 1.59
CA MET A 69 -23.32 18.16 0.25
C MET A 69 -24.34 19.15 -0.32
N GLU A 70 -25.56 19.23 0.21
CA GLU A 70 -26.59 20.16 -0.26
C GLU A 70 -26.36 21.56 0.31
N PRO A 71 -26.06 22.59 -0.52
CA PRO A 71 -25.89 23.95 -0.04
C PRO A 71 -27.21 24.46 0.55
N ALA A 72 -27.17 24.99 1.77
CA ALA A 72 -28.35 25.57 2.42
C ALA A 72 -28.91 26.72 1.57
N THR A 73 -29.98 26.44 0.80
CA THR A 73 -30.65 27.47 0.03
C THR A 73 -31.43 28.38 0.98
N ALA A 74 -30.94 29.60 1.17
CA ALA A 74 -31.56 30.62 2.00
C ALA A 74 -32.87 31.11 1.36
N SER A 75 -33.95 30.33 1.47
CA SER A 75 -35.28 30.73 1.01
C SER A 75 -36.38 30.31 1.99
N SER A 76 -36.30 30.81 3.23
CA SER A 76 -37.49 31.02 4.06
C SER A 76 -37.28 32.16 5.05
N ARG A 77 -36.91 33.34 4.53
CA ARG A 77 -36.93 34.60 5.29
C ARG A 77 -37.71 35.66 4.53
N ARG A 78 -39.00 35.41 4.34
CA ARG A 78 -40.06 36.37 3.97
C ARG A 78 -41.36 35.79 4.55
N LYS A 79 -42.23 36.48 5.28
CA LYS A 79 -42.35 37.88 5.73
C LYS A 79 -43.41 37.83 6.87
N ARG A 80 -43.47 38.91 7.64
CA ARG A 80 -44.43 39.20 8.73
C ARG A 80 -45.88 38.91 8.38
#